data_AF-A0A6G3S2G2-F1
#
_entry.id   AF-A0A6G3S2G2-F1
#
_cell.length_a   1.000
_cell.length_b   1.000
_cell.length_c   1.000
_cell.angle_alpha   90.00
_cell.angle_beta   90.00
_cell.angle_gamma   90.00
#
_symmetry.space_group_name_H-M   'P 1'
#
loop_
_entity.id
_entity.type
_entity.pdbx_description
1 polymer ?
#
loop_
_entity_poly.entity_id
_entity_poly.type
_entity_poly.pdbx_seq_one_letter_code
_entity_poly.pdbx_strand_id
1 'polypeptide(L)'
;MLLSEDVIVDCALRLVGQHGPDALSVRRLGAALGCDPSALYRYFHNTDDLLLALADRLIGDAQAGFDPTDMPWAEGLREMALRIHGCYRAHPRVAAMAAYRVTRRLNEFRAVDTGIGLLRRAGFDDATAVRYYAAFVDTVLGHAALDAAHLALPVERRAADDRAWTQEYARLPTATHPQLAVVRAQLPLMAGSSFETALDLLLAALVAAAPG
;
A
#
# COMPACT_ATOMS: atom_id res chain seq x y z
N MET A 1 -19.81 -19.06 18.41
CA MET A 1 -18.59 -18.88 17.60
C MET A 1 -17.43 -18.73 18.56
N LEU A 2 -16.36 -19.51 18.41
CA LEU A 2 -15.16 -19.30 19.22
C LEU A 2 -14.48 -18.03 18.72
N LEU A 3 -14.18 -17.09 19.62
CA LEU A 3 -13.52 -15.85 19.26
C LEU A 3 -12.01 -16.12 19.09
N SER A 4 -11.42 -15.63 18.01
CA SER A 4 -9.97 -15.65 17.77
C SER A 4 -9.53 -14.32 17.17
N GLU A 5 -8.22 -14.05 17.21
CA GLU A 5 -7.65 -12.84 16.59
C GLU A 5 -8.00 -12.78 15.10
N ASP A 6 -7.81 -13.89 14.36
CA ASP A 6 -8.15 -13.99 12.94
C ASP A 6 -9.62 -13.67 12.66
N VAL A 7 -10.55 -14.24 13.44
CA VAL A 7 -11.99 -13.99 13.25
C VAL A 7 -12.34 -12.51 13.49
N ILE A 8 -11.67 -11.86 14.45
CA ILE A 8 -11.86 -10.42 14.70
C ILE A 8 -11.30 -9.60 13.53
N VAL A 9 -10.09 -9.90 13.08
CA VAL A 9 -9.42 -9.19 11.98
C VAL A 9 -10.20 -9.34 10.67
N ASP A 10 -10.66 -10.55 10.33
CA ASP A 10 -11.48 -10.81 9.13
C ASP A 10 -12.80 -10.01 9.18
N CYS A 11 -13.45 -9.96 10.35
CA CYS A 11 -14.65 -9.17 10.55
C CYS A 11 -14.37 -7.67 10.41
N ALA A 12 -13.26 -7.19 10.97
CA ALA A 12 -12.85 -5.79 10.87
C ALA A 12 -12.53 -5.37 9.43
N LEU A 13 -11.78 -6.18 8.68
CA LEU A 13 -11.49 -5.97 7.26
C LEU A 13 -12.78 -5.83 6.45
N ARG A 14 -13.76 -6.73 6.69
CA ARG A 14 -15.07 -6.67 6.04
C ARG A 14 -15.84 -5.39 6.40
N LEU A 15 -15.89 -5.03 7.69
CA LEU A 15 -16.61 -3.84 8.15
C LEU A 15 -16.01 -2.55 7.58
N VAL A 16 -14.68 -2.41 7.61
CA VAL A 16 -14.00 -1.23 7.05
C VAL A 16 -14.16 -1.18 5.52
N GLY A 17 -14.09 -2.32 4.84
CA GLY A 17 -14.36 -2.41 3.41
C GLY A 17 -15.75 -1.90 3.03
N GLN A 18 -16.78 -2.24 3.83
CA GLN A 18 -18.17 -1.86 3.56
C GLN A 18 -18.51 -0.44 4.00
N HIS A 19 -18.05 -0.04 5.18
CA HIS A 19 -18.54 1.15 5.89
C HIS A 19 -17.48 2.23 6.08
N GLY A 20 -16.23 1.98 5.67
CA GLY A 20 -15.14 2.94 5.78
C GLY A 20 -14.47 2.95 7.15
N PRO A 21 -13.53 3.88 7.38
CA PRO A 21 -12.68 3.92 8.56
C PRO A 21 -13.45 4.00 9.89
N ASP A 22 -14.55 4.74 9.91
CA ASP A 22 -15.39 4.92 11.10
C ASP A 22 -16.04 3.62 11.60
N ALA A 23 -16.01 2.55 10.78
CA ALA A 23 -16.50 1.24 11.15
C ALA A 23 -15.60 0.52 12.16
N LEU A 24 -14.33 0.90 12.25
CA LEU A 24 -13.35 0.27 13.12
C LEU A 24 -13.55 0.72 14.58
N SER A 25 -14.46 0.04 15.28
CA SER A 25 -14.66 0.23 16.73
C SER A 25 -15.03 -1.09 17.40
N VAL A 26 -14.57 -1.27 18.64
CA VAL A 26 -14.87 -2.47 19.45
C VAL A 26 -16.38 -2.72 19.59
N ARG A 27 -17.19 -1.66 19.65
CA ARG A 27 -18.66 -1.78 19.76
C ARG A 27 -19.27 -2.34 18.48
N ARG A 28 -18.89 -1.82 17.31
CA ARG A 28 -19.40 -2.30 16.02
C ARG A 28 -18.92 -3.73 15.75
N LEU A 29 -17.70 -4.06 16.15
CA LEU A 29 -17.15 -5.41 16.04
C LEU A 29 -17.87 -6.40 16.96
N GLY A 30 -18.09 -6.05 18.23
CA GLY A 30 -18.85 -6.88 19.16
C GLY A 30 -20.26 -7.18 18.64
N ALA A 31 -20.96 -6.15 18.17
CA ALA A 31 -22.27 -6.31 17.54
C ALA A 31 -22.22 -7.22 16.29
N ALA A 32 -21.23 -7.04 15.41
CA ALA A 32 -21.08 -7.85 14.21
C ALA A 32 -20.67 -9.31 14.48
N LEU A 33 -19.94 -9.55 15.58
CA LEU A 33 -19.47 -10.87 16.00
C LEU A 33 -20.43 -11.59 16.96
N GLY A 34 -21.50 -10.91 17.41
CA GLY A 34 -22.44 -11.43 18.40
C GLY A 34 -21.81 -11.62 19.78
N CYS A 35 -20.83 -10.79 20.15
CA CYS A 35 -20.15 -10.85 21.45
C CYS A 35 -20.19 -9.50 22.17
N ASP A 36 -20.02 -9.54 23.49
CA ASP A 36 -19.85 -8.33 24.28
C ASP A 36 -18.55 -7.61 23.86
N PRO A 37 -18.54 -6.27 23.64
CA PRO A 37 -17.34 -5.54 23.24
C PRO A 37 -16.13 -5.75 24.17
N SER A 38 -16.36 -6.03 25.46
CA SER A 38 -15.29 -6.32 26.40
C SER A 38 -14.50 -7.59 26.06
N ALA A 39 -15.10 -8.53 25.32
CA ALA A 39 -14.44 -9.75 24.86
C ALA A 39 -13.30 -9.47 23.87
N LEU A 40 -13.35 -8.35 23.13
CA LEU A 40 -12.30 -7.95 22.20
C LEU A 40 -11.04 -7.45 22.92
N TYR A 41 -11.18 -6.90 24.14
CA TYR A 41 -10.02 -6.42 24.92
C TYR A 41 -9.10 -7.55 25.40
N ARG A 42 -9.51 -8.81 25.27
CA ARG A 42 -8.61 -9.96 25.48
C ARG A 42 -7.59 -10.14 24.36
N TYR A 43 -7.83 -9.55 23.19
CA TYR A 43 -7.00 -9.70 21.99
C TYR A 43 -6.30 -8.38 21.62
N PHE A 44 -6.96 -7.24 21.86
CA PHE A 44 -6.44 -5.92 21.49
C PHE A 44 -6.63 -4.93 22.63
N HIS A 45 -5.57 -4.22 23.05
CA HIS A 45 -5.70 -3.30 24.18
C HIS A 45 -6.52 -2.05 23.80
N ASN A 46 -6.51 -1.68 22.53
CA ASN A 46 -7.21 -0.52 21.99
C ASN A 46 -7.48 -0.67 20.48
N THR A 47 -8.17 0.31 19.88
CA THR A 47 -8.46 0.32 18.43
C THR A 47 -7.20 0.45 17.57
N ASP A 48 -6.13 1.05 18.08
CA ASP A 48 -4.85 1.17 17.38
C ASP A 48 -4.17 -0.21 17.24
N ASP A 49 -4.15 -1.01 18.30
CA ASP A 49 -3.62 -2.38 18.26
C ASP A 49 -4.35 -3.25 17.22
N LEU A 50 -5.67 -3.06 17.10
CA LEU A 50 -6.47 -3.70 16.08
C LEU A 50 -6.07 -3.18 14.68
N LEU A 51 -5.96 -1.88 14.47
CA LEU A 51 -5.50 -1.31 13.20
C LEU A 51 -4.14 -1.88 12.77
N LEU A 52 -3.19 -2.01 13.69
CA LEU A 52 -1.88 -2.62 13.42
C LEU A 52 -1.99 -4.10 13.06
N ALA A 53 -2.95 -4.84 13.63
CA ALA A 53 -3.22 -6.22 13.26
C ALA A 53 -3.85 -6.35 11.87
N LEU A 54 -4.77 -5.46 11.50
CA LEU A 54 -5.30 -5.41 10.13
C LEU A 54 -4.17 -5.11 9.13
N ALA A 55 -3.30 -4.15 9.45
CA ALA A 55 -2.17 -3.80 8.60
C ALA A 55 -1.21 -4.98 8.40
N ASP A 56 -0.83 -5.65 9.49
CA ASP A 56 0.06 -6.82 9.43
C ASP A 56 -0.59 -7.99 8.66
N ARG A 57 -1.91 -8.17 8.80
CA ARG A 57 -2.65 -9.15 7.99
C ARG A 57 -2.58 -8.82 6.50
N LEU A 58 -2.76 -7.56 6.10
CA LEU A 58 -2.62 -7.15 4.70
C LEU A 58 -1.20 -7.37 4.16
N ILE A 59 -0.16 -7.18 4.99
CA ILE A 59 1.23 -7.51 4.63
C ILE A 59 1.36 -9.02 4.39
N GLY A 60 0.84 -9.83 5.30
CA GLY A 60 0.86 -11.29 5.20
C GLY A 60 0.12 -11.79 3.95
N ASP A 61 -1.07 -11.26 3.68
CA ASP A 61 -1.87 -11.61 2.51
C ASP A 61 -1.17 -11.19 1.20
N ALA A 62 -0.54 -10.00 1.17
CA ALA A 62 0.22 -9.53 0.01
C ALA A 62 1.42 -10.44 -0.30
N GLN A 63 2.15 -10.85 0.74
CA GLN A 63 3.37 -11.65 0.61
C GLN A 63 3.10 -13.17 0.72
N ALA A 64 1.84 -13.59 0.67
CA ALA A 64 1.48 -15.00 0.74
C ALA A 64 2.11 -15.79 -0.41
N GLY A 65 2.86 -16.84 -0.04
CA GLY A 65 3.55 -17.70 -1.00
C GLY A 65 4.70 -17.02 -1.77
N PHE A 66 5.10 -15.80 -1.37
CA PHE A 66 6.25 -15.14 -1.97
C PHE A 66 7.55 -15.73 -1.40
N ASP A 67 8.34 -16.34 -2.28
CA ASP A 67 9.68 -16.83 -1.98
C ASP A 67 10.65 -16.33 -3.06
N PRO A 68 11.51 -15.35 -2.75
CA PRO A 68 12.42 -14.80 -3.74
C PRO A 68 13.77 -15.53 -3.82
N THR A 69 13.91 -16.73 -3.25
CA THR A 69 15.20 -17.43 -3.18
C THR A 69 15.79 -17.71 -4.55
N ASP A 70 14.98 -18.16 -5.50
CA ASP A 70 15.43 -18.59 -6.84
C ASP A 70 15.29 -17.52 -7.93
N MET A 71 15.04 -16.26 -7.56
CA MET A 71 14.88 -15.16 -8.53
C MET A 71 15.98 -14.09 -8.41
N PRO A 72 16.30 -13.42 -9.53
CA PRO A 72 17.15 -12.23 -9.50
C PRO A 72 16.63 -11.21 -8.49
N TRP A 73 17.54 -10.58 -7.74
CA TRP A 73 17.15 -9.69 -6.65
C TRP A 73 16.26 -8.53 -7.10
N ALA A 74 16.50 -7.98 -8.29
CA ALA A 74 15.71 -6.88 -8.85
C ALA A 74 14.28 -7.33 -9.21
N GLU A 75 14.13 -8.56 -9.71
CA GLU A 75 12.82 -9.17 -9.97
C GLU A 75 12.09 -9.46 -8.67
N GLY A 76 12.79 -9.91 -7.62
CA GLY A 76 12.21 -10.09 -6.29
C GLY A 76 11.70 -8.79 -5.67
N LEU A 77 12.45 -7.68 -5.79
CA LEU A 77 11.95 -6.37 -5.37
C LEU A 77 10.75 -5.93 -6.20
N ARG A 78 10.77 -6.12 -7.53
CA ARG A 78 9.62 -5.82 -8.38
C ARG A 78 8.37 -6.58 -7.94
N GLU A 79 8.47 -7.90 -7.78
CA GLU A 79 7.37 -8.76 -7.38
C GLU A 79 6.82 -8.36 -5.99
N MET A 80 7.71 -8.09 -5.03
CA MET A 80 7.32 -7.58 -3.71
C MET A 80 6.51 -6.28 -3.83
N ALA A 81 6.97 -5.33 -4.66
CA ALA A 81 6.30 -4.05 -4.87
C ALA A 81 4.91 -4.23 -5.51
N LEU A 82 4.81 -5.04 -6.57
CA LEU A 82 3.54 -5.32 -7.26
C LEU A 82 2.51 -5.97 -6.31
N ARG A 83 2.96 -6.89 -5.45
CA ARG A 83 2.13 -7.52 -4.41
C ARG A 83 1.60 -6.53 -3.39
N ILE A 84 2.45 -5.64 -2.88
CA ILE A 84 2.05 -4.58 -1.94
C ILE A 84 1.00 -3.68 -2.61
N HIS A 85 1.27 -3.20 -3.82
CA HIS A 85 0.38 -2.34 -4.57
C HIS A 85 -0.98 -2.99 -4.87
N GLY A 86 -0.97 -4.25 -5.32
CA GLY A 86 -2.18 -5.03 -5.57
C GLY A 86 -3.04 -5.19 -4.31
N CYS A 87 -2.41 -5.49 -3.17
CA CYS A 87 -3.12 -5.60 -1.88
C CYS A 87 -3.78 -4.28 -1.47
N TYR A 88 -3.08 -3.15 -1.63
CA TYR A 88 -3.61 -1.83 -1.30
C TYR A 88 -4.80 -1.45 -2.19
N ARG A 89 -4.73 -1.79 -3.48
CA ARG A 89 -5.84 -1.58 -4.42
C ARG A 89 -7.04 -2.48 -4.14
N ALA A 90 -6.82 -3.69 -3.63
CA ALA A 90 -7.90 -4.61 -3.21
C ALA A 90 -8.57 -4.16 -1.90
N HIS A 91 -7.82 -3.52 -1.00
CA HIS A 91 -8.29 -3.08 0.32
C HIS A 91 -8.10 -1.56 0.55
N PRO A 92 -8.57 -0.68 -0.36
CA PRO A 92 -8.17 0.73 -0.40
C PRO A 92 -8.53 1.51 0.86
N ARG A 93 -9.67 1.19 1.48
CA ARG A 93 -10.15 1.85 2.70
C ARG A 93 -9.32 1.49 3.94
N VAL A 94 -8.81 0.27 4.01
CA VAL A 94 -7.96 -0.18 5.13
C VAL A 94 -6.54 0.30 4.91
N ALA A 95 -6.03 0.14 3.68
CA ALA A 95 -4.72 0.60 3.26
C ALA A 95 -4.52 2.10 3.54
N ALA A 96 -5.49 2.94 3.17
CA ALA A 96 -5.43 4.39 3.40
C ALA A 96 -5.31 4.78 4.89
N MET A 97 -5.71 3.92 5.84
CA MET A 97 -5.60 4.19 7.27
C MET A 97 -4.26 3.75 7.87
N ALA A 98 -3.63 2.74 7.27
CA ALA A 98 -2.55 1.98 7.91
C ALA A 98 -1.20 2.07 7.19
N ALA A 99 -1.17 2.64 5.98
CA ALA A 99 0.01 2.66 5.10
C ALA A 99 1.30 3.24 5.69
N TYR A 100 1.18 4.05 6.73
CA TYR A 100 2.26 4.83 7.35
C TYR A 100 2.58 4.36 8.78
N ARG A 101 2.21 3.12 9.14
CA ARG A 101 2.40 2.56 10.48
C ARG A 101 3.37 1.39 10.46
N VAL A 102 4.29 1.38 11.42
CA VAL A 102 5.10 0.21 11.74
C VAL A 102 4.28 -0.72 12.64
N THR A 103 3.92 -1.88 12.12
CA THR A 103 3.02 -2.83 12.79
C THR A 103 3.65 -3.49 14.02
N ARG A 104 4.97 -3.71 13.98
CA ARG A 104 5.77 -4.45 14.97
C ARG A 104 5.28 -5.90 15.13
N ARG A 105 4.88 -6.53 14.01
CA ARG A 105 4.27 -7.86 13.97
C ARG A 105 4.97 -8.77 12.95
N LEU A 106 4.60 -10.05 12.99
CA LEU A 106 5.33 -11.13 12.33
C LEU A 106 5.45 -10.95 10.81
N ASN A 107 4.38 -10.51 10.13
CA ASN A 107 4.41 -10.42 8.67
C ASN A 107 5.25 -9.23 8.21
N GLU A 108 5.18 -8.10 8.92
CA GLU A 108 6.10 -6.98 8.68
C GLU A 108 7.56 -7.38 8.91
N PHE A 109 7.88 -8.08 10.00
CA PHE A 109 9.26 -8.52 10.24
C PHE A 109 9.79 -9.39 9.10
N ARG A 110 8.96 -10.32 8.59
CA ARG A 110 9.32 -11.17 7.43
C ARG A 110 9.48 -10.37 6.14
N ALA A 111 8.60 -9.42 5.87
CA ALA A 111 8.67 -8.58 4.67
C ALA A 111 9.94 -7.72 4.68
N VAL A 112 10.25 -7.10 5.83
CA VAL A 112 11.47 -6.31 6.02
C VAL A 112 12.73 -7.15 5.87
N ASP A 113 12.78 -8.33 6.51
CA ASP A 113 13.90 -9.26 6.38
C ASP A 113 14.12 -9.69 4.92
N THR A 114 13.03 -10.01 4.21
CA THR A 114 13.05 -10.41 2.80
C THR A 114 13.59 -9.29 1.90
N GLY A 115 13.10 -8.06 2.07
CA GLY A 115 13.50 -6.92 1.24
C GLY A 115 14.94 -6.47 1.47
N ILE A 116 15.41 -6.48 2.73
CA ILE A 116 16.82 -6.25 3.06
C ILE A 116 17.67 -7.40 2.49
N GLY A 117 17.22 -8.64 2.66
CA GLY A 117 17.90 -9.82 2.13
C GLY A 117 18.12 -9.75 0.61
N LEU A 118 17.13 -9.28 -0.15
CA LEU A 118 17.23 -9.04 -1.59
C LEU A 118 18.36 -8.08 -1.94
N LEU A 119 18.46 -6.93 -1.26
CA LEU A 119 19.52 -5.96 -1.50
C LEU A 119 20.89 -6.47 -1.05
N ARG A 120 20.97 -7.27 0.02
CA ARG A 120 22.23 -7.93 0.42
C ARG A 120 22.70 -8.93 -0.64
N ARG A 121 21.78 -9.71 -1.26
CA ARG A 121 22.11 -10.60 -2.38
C ARG A 121 22.57 -9.85 -3.63
N ALA A 122 22.20 -8.58 -3.78
CA ALA A 122 22.70 -7.70 -4.83
C ALA A 122 24.15 -7.22 -4.59
N GLY A 123 24.75 -7.55 -3.44
CA GLY A 123 26.14 -7.19 -3.11
C GLY A 123 26.30 -5.89 -2.31
N PHE A 124 25.21 -5.18 -2.00
CA PHE A 124 25.28 -3.98 -1.17
C PHE A 124 25.78 -4.28 0.25
N ASP A 125 26.57 -3.37 0.81
CA ASP A 125 26.93 -3.41 2.23
C ASP A 125 25.69 -3.25 3.13
N ASP A 126 25.76 -3.72 4.37
CA ASP A 126 24.61 -3.79 5.27
C ASP A 126 23.94 -2.43 5.51
N ALA A 127 24.73 -1.34 5.63
CA ALA A 127 24.19 -0.01 5.88
C ALA A 127 23.50 0.55 4.63
N THR A 128 24.05 0.28 3.44
CA THR A 128 23.44 0.65 2.16
C THR A 128 22.18 -0.16 1.87
N ALA A 129 22.19 -1.47 2.14
CA ALA A 129 21.02 -2.33 1.97
C ALA A 129 19.83 -1.84 2.81
N VAL A 130 20.06 -1.47 4.08
CA VAL A 130 19.00 -0.91 4.94
C VAL A 130 18.47 0.42 4.39
N ARG A 131 19.36 1.35 4.00
CA ARG A 131 18.95 2.66 3.46
C ARG A 131 18.16 2.53 2.15
N TYR A 132 18.60 1.65 1.25
CA TYR A 132 17.95 1.44 -0.03
C TYR A 132 16.64 0.69 0.13
N TYR A 133 16.54 -0.26 1.07
CA TYR A 133 15.28 -0.89 1.40
C TYR A 133 14.26 0.14 1.92
N ALA A 134 14.68 1.01 2.84
CA ALA A 134 13.82 2.07 3.37
C ALA A 134 13.29 2.98 2.24
N ALA A 135 14.17 3.48 1.38
CA ALA A 135 13.77 4.30 0.23
C ALA A 135 12.84 3.55 -0.74
N PHE A 136 13.13 2.27 -0.99
CA PHE A 136 12.31 1.41 -1.83
C PHE A 136 10.90 1.23 -1.26
N VAL A 137 10.80 0.78 0.00
CA VAL A 137 9.52 0.46 0.63
C VAL A 137 8.69 1.72 0.85
N ASP A 138 9.31 2.85 1.24
CA ASP A 138 8.61 4.14 1.38
C ASP A 138 8.03 4.61 0.05
N THR A 139 8.77 4.43 -1.05
CA THR A 139 8.30 4.79 -2.39
C THR A 139 7.12 3.92 -2.82
N VAL A 140 7.20 2.61 -2.57
CA VAL A 140 6.14 1.64 -2.89
C VAL A 140 4.89 1.93 -2.07
N LEU A 141 5.03 2.05 -0.75
CA LEU A 141 3.92 2.32 0.16
C LEU A 141 3.29 3.68 -0.11
N GLY A 142 4.08 4.71 -0.38
CA GLY A 142 3.59 6.05 -0.70
C GLY A 142 2.71 6.08 -1.95
N HIS A 143 3.15 5.47 -3.05
CA HIS A 143 2.35 5.37 -4.27
C HIS A 143 1.13 4.47 -4.08
N ALA A 144 1.28 3.33 -3.42
CA ALA A 144 0.16 2.44 -3.14
C ALA A 144 -0.90 3.11 -2.25
N ALA A 145 -0.49 3.93 -1.28
CA ALA A 145 -1.38 4.70 -0.43
C ALA A 145 -2.13 5.80 -1.20
N LEU A 146 -1.45 6.51 -2.11
CA LEU A 146 -2.09 7.51 -2.98
C LEU A 146 -3.18 6.87 -3.86
N ASP A 147 -2.86 5.73 -4.49
CA ASP A 147 -3.82 4.99 -5.30
C ASP A 147 -4.99 4.46 -4.47
N ALA A 148 -4.72 3.88 -3.31
CA ALA A 148 -5.74 3.42 -2.38
C ALA A 148 -6.67 4.56 -1.94
N ALA A 149 -6.10 5.72 -1.59
CA ALA A 149 -6.86 6.90 -1.21
C ALA A 149 -7.75 7.40 -2.36
N HIS A 150 -7.23 7.45 -3.58
CA HIS A 150 -8.00 7.80 -4.78
C HIS A 150 -9.14 6.80 -5.01
N LEU A 151 -8.88 5.49 -4.95
CA LEU A 151 -9.88 4.44 -5.10
C LEU A 151 -10.95 4.47 -4.00
N ALA A 152 -10.60 4.95 -2.80
CA ALA A 152 -11.53 5.08 -1.68
C ALA A 152 -12.52 6.25 -1.83
N LEU A 153 -12.27 7.21 -2.74
CA LEU A 153 -13.17 8.33 -2.99
C LEU A 153 -14.54 7.88 -3.53
N PRO A 154 -15.60 8.70 -3.39
CA PRO A 154 -16.84 8.52 -4.16
C PRO A 154 -16.59 8.52 -5.67
N VAL A 155 -17.39 7.75 -6.43
CA VAL A 155 -17.26 7.60 -7.88
C VAL A 155 -17.31 8.95 -8.59
N GLU A 156 -18.17 9.85 -8.11
CA GLU A 156 -18.40 11.17 -8.68
C GLU A 156 -17.16 12.07 -8.55
N ARG A 157 -16.41 11.93 -7.45
CA ARG A 157 -15.15 12.67 -7.24
C ARG A 157 -14.05 12.15 -8.15
N ARG A 158 -13.87 10.83 -8.24
CA ARG A 158 -12.89 10.25 -9.18
C ARG A 158 -13.16 10.68 -10.62
N ALA A 159 -14.43 10.59 -11.04
CA ALA A 159 -14.83 11.02 -12.38
C ALA A 159 -14.63 12.53 -12.61
N ALA A 160 -14.72 13.35 -11.56
CA ALA A 160 -14.40 14.78 -11.65
C ALA A 160 -12.89 15.00 -11.84
N ASP A 161 -12.05 14.31 -11.08
CA ASP A 161 -10.59 14.40 -11.20
C ASP A 161 -10.11 13.91 -12.58
N ASP A 162 -10.66 12.81 -13.09
CA ASP A 162 -10.37 12.30 -14.45
C ASP A 162 -10.76 13.33 -15.53
N ARG A 163 -11.90 13.99 -15.37
CA ARG A 163 -12.35 15.06 -16.27
C ARG A 163 -11.44 16.29 -16.22
N ALA A 164 -10.87 16.61 -15.06
CA ALA A 164 -9.93 17.72 -14.96
C ALA A 164 -8.74 17.49 -15.90
N TRP A 165 -8.10 16.33 -15.82
CA TRP A 165 -6.94 15.98 -16.67
C TRP A 165 -7.29 15.85 -18.16
N THR A 166 -8.47 15.31 -18.48
CA THR A 166 -8.86 15.06 -19.87
C THR A 166 -9.50 16.26 -20.58
N GLN A 167 -10.13 17.18 -19.85
CA GLN A 167 -10.92 18.27 -20.44
C GLN A 167 -10.43 19.66 -20.00
N GLU A 168 -10.19 19.87 -18.71
CA GLU A 168 -9.88 21.21 -18.17
C GLU A 168 -8.43 21.59 -18.49
N TYR A 169 -7.48 20.72 -18.15
CA TYR A 169 -6.07 20.86 -18.54
C TYR A 169 -5.91 20.95 -20.06
N ALA A 170 -6.79 20.26 -20.80
CA ALA A 170 -6.83 20.28 -22.26
C ALA A 170 -7.44 21.56 -22.86
N ARG A 171 -7.85 22.54 -22.06
CA ARG A 171 -8.41 23.83 -22.53
C ARG A 171 -7.63 25.05 -22.07
N LEU A 172 -6.58 24.88 -21.26
CA LEU A 172 -5.79 25.99 -20.73
C LEU A 172 -5.19 26.87 -21.86
N PRO A 173 -5.12 28.20 -21.72
CA PRO A 173 -4.55 29.05 -22.77
C PRO A 173 -3.04 28.83 -22.94
N THR A 174 -2.57 28.70 -24.18
CA THR A 174 -1.12 28.57 -24.50
C THR A 174 -0.31 29.76 -24.02
N ALA A 175 -0.88 30.96 -24.07
CA ALA A 175 -0.21 32.19 -23.65
C ALA A 175 0.20 32.17 -22.16
N THR A 176 -0.55 31.48 -21.32
CA THR A 176 -0.28 31.38 -19.87
C THR A 176 0.30 30.02 -19.46
N HIS A 177 0.06 28.97 -20.25
CA HIS A 177 0.50 27.60 -19.95
C HIS A 177 1.21 26.95 -21.15
N PRO A 178 2.34 27.52 -21.63
CA PRO A 178 2.98 27.08 -22.87
C PRO A 178 3.45 25.62 -22.79
N GLN A 179 3.93 25.16 -21.63
CA GLN A 179 4.40 23.78 -21.47
C GLN A 179 3.25 22.76 -21.52
N LEU A 180 2.12 23.06 -20.84
CA LEU A 180 0.94 22.20 -20.89
C LEU A 180 0.29 22.16 -22.27
N ALA A 181 0.45 23.23 -23.06
CA ALA A 181 0.02 23.22 -24.46
C ALA A 181 0.82 22.23 -25.31
N VAL A 182 2.14 22.11 -25.10
CA VAL A 182 3.01 21.18 -25.82
C VAL A 182 2.63 19.71 -25.54
N VAL A 183 2.33 19.37 -24.29
CA VAL A 183 2.08 17.98 -23.86
C VAL A 183 0.60 17.65 -23.66
N ARG A 184 -0.30 18.49 -24.15
CA ARG A 184 -1.75 18.41 -23.87
C ARG A 184 -2.37 17.05 -24.14
N ALA A 185 -1.98 16.42 -25.24
CA ALA A 185 -2.54 15.12 -25.66
C ALA A 185 -2.15 13.99 -24.70
N GLN A 186 -1.10 14.18 -23.91
CA GLN A 186 -0.52 13.20 -23.00
C GLN A 186 -0.97 13.42 -21.55
N LEU A 187 -1.52 14.59 -21.20
CA LEU A 187 -2.01 14.89 -19.84
C LEU A 187 -3.03 13.89 -19.29
N PRO A 188 -3.86 13.17 -20.08
CA PRO A 188 -4.68 12.08 -19.54
C PRO A 188 -3.90 10.98 -18.80
N LEU A 189 -2.60 10.82 -19.06
CA LEU A 189 -1.75 9.88 -18.31
C LEU A 189 -1.67 10.24 -16.81
N MET A 190 -1.89 11.51 -16.43
CA MET A 190 -1.90 11.96 -15.03
C MET A 190 -3.11 11.47 -14.23
N ALA A 191 -4.17 11.01 -14.90
CA ALA A 191 -5.33 10.38 -14.23
C ALA A 191 -5.05 8.93 -13.82
N GLY A 192 -4.02 8.30 -14.41
CA GLY A 192 -3.60 6.95 -14.06
C GLY A 192 -2.68 6.91 -12.85
N SER A 193 -2.43 5.68 -12.36
CA SER A 193 -1.41 5.44 -11.35
C SER A 193 -0.01 5.66 -11.94
N SER A 194 0.85 6.39 -11.23
CA SER A 194 2.26 6.52 -11.56
C SER A 194 3.13 5.42 -10.96
N PHE A 195 2.54 4.44 -10.28
CA PHE A 195 3.26 3.43 -9.50
C PHE A 195 4.26 2.62 -10.33
N GLU A 196 3.84 2.03 -11.46
CA GLU A 196 4.73 1.21 -12.28
C GLU A 196 5.92 2.02 -12.83
N THR A 197 5.67 3.25 -13.28
CA THR A 197 6.73 4.16 -13.73
C THR A 197 7.70 4.50 -12.60
N ALA A 198 7.20 4.81 -11.41
CA ALA A 198 8.05 5.11 -10.25
C ALA A 198 8.88 3.88 -9.84
N LEU A 199 8.27 2.69 -9.86
CA LEU A 199 8.95 1.43 -9.57
C LEU A 199 10.05 1.14 -10.60
N ASP A 200 9.77 1.31 -11.89
CA ASP A 200 10.75 1.12 -12.96
C ASP A 200 11.96 2.05 -12.81
N LEU A 201 11.71 3.34 -12.54
CA LEU A 201 12.77 4.33 -12.31
C LEU A 201 13.62 3.97 -11.08
N LEU A 202 12.97 3.57 -9.99
CA LEU A 202 13.65 3.21 -8.75
C LEU A 202 14.48 1.94 -8.89
N LEU A 203 13.92 0.89 -9.50
CA LEU A 203 14.64 -0.35 -9.77
C LEU A 203 15.81 -0.12 -10.73
N ALA A 204 15.63 0.68 -11.78
CA ALA A 204 16.73 1.03 -12.68
C ALA A 204 17.88 1.73 -11.92
N ALA A 205 17.57 2.65 -11.01
CA ALA A 205 18.57 3.30 -10.16
C ALA A 205 19.27 2.32 -9.21
N LEU A 206 18.53 1.41 -8.58
CA LEU A 206 19.10 0.38 -7.71
C LEU A 206 20.01 -0.58 -8.50
N VAL A 207 19.60 -0.99 -9.69
CA VAL A 207 20.38 -1.88 -10.57
C VAL A 207 21.67 -1.19 -11.01
N ALA A 208 21.61 0.09 -11.39
CA ALA A 208 22.79 0.85 -11.76
C ALA A 208 23.75 1.08 -10.58
N ALA A 209 23.24 1.10 -9.34
CA ALA A 209 24.04 1.26 -8.13
C ALA A 209 24.60 -0.07 -7.60
N ALA A 210 24.09 -1.22 -8.05
CA ALA A 210 24.49 -2.52 -7.55
C ALA A 210 25.97 -2.80 -7.84
N PRO A 211 26.73 -3.33 -6.86
CA PRO A 211 28.06 -3.85 -7.11
C PRO A 211 28.00 -4.94 -8.19
N GLY A 212 28.88 -4.82 -9.20
CA GLY A 212 28.94 -5.74 -10.34
C GLY A 212 29.35 -7.16 -9.98
#